data_AF-R7ZVN8-F1
#
_entry.id   AF-R7ZVN8-F1
#
_cell.length_a   1.000
_cell.length_b   1.000
_cell.length_c   1.000
_cell.angle_alpha   90.00
_cell.angle_beta   90.00
_cell.angle_gamma   90.00
#
_symmetry.space_group_name_H-M   'P 1'
#
loop_
_entity.id
_entity.type
_entity.pdbx_description
1 polymer ?
#
loop_
_entity_poly.entity_id
_entity_poly.type
_entity_poly.pdbx_seq_one_letter_code
_entity_poly.pdbx_strand_id
1 'polypeptide(L)' 'MAKRNKNTIVKLSKALVLNRWVLSQFGVMDLESLADAEFKRSVYEGLDADNTTHYHHYLLSRQFTFPGVSKTQLVA' A
#
# COMPACT_ATOMS: atom_id res chain seq x y z
N MET A 1 -26.89 11.29 19.26
CA MET A 1 -25.93 12.00 18.38
C MET A 1 -24.52 11.63 18.81
N ALA A 2 -23.76 10.91 17.97
CA ALA A 2 -22.41 10.46 18.32
C ALA A 2 -21.44 11.66 18.39
N LYS A 3 -20.74 11.79 19.52
CA LYS A 3 -19.76 12.86 19.78
C LYS A 3 -18.56 12.64 18.84
N ARG A 4 -18.48 13.41 17.76
CA ARG A 4 -17.38 13.33 16.79
C ARG A 4 -16.07 13.71 17.50
N ASN A 5 -15.25 12.71 17.83
CA ASN A 5 -13.95 12.91 18.48
C ASN A 5 -13.09 13.82 17.61
N LYS A 6 -12.71 15.01 18.11
CA LYS A 6 -11.82 15.96 17.39
C LYS A 6 -10.43 15.37 17.09
N ASN A 7 -10.09 14.21 17.68
CA ASN A 7 -8.84 13.49 17.46
C ASN A 7 -8.73 12.77 16.11
N THR A 8 -9.77 12.78 15.26
CA THR A 8 -9.75 12.10 13.95
C THR A 8 -9.33 12.99 12.79
N ILE A 9 -9.09 14.29 13.00
CA ILE A 9 -8.58 15.17 11.95
C ILE A 9 -7.06 14.98 11.85
N VAL A 10 -6.66 13.97 11.10
CA VAL A 10 -5.26 13.79 10.70
C VAL A 10 -4.84 14.99 9.86
N LYS A 11 -3.77 15.67 10.25
CA LYS A 11 -3.21 16.79 9.47
C LYS A 11 -2.89 16.28 8.05
N LEU A 12 -3.25 17.06 7.02
CA LEU A 12 -3.04 16.69 5.62
C LEU A 12 -1.59 16.24 5.35
N SER A 13 -0.60 16.94 5.92
CA SER A 13 0.81 16.55 5.79
C SER A 13 1.12 15.14 6.31
N LYS A 14 0.48 14.71 7.41
CA LYS A 14 0.63 13.35 7.93
C LYS A 14 -0.04 12.32 7.02
N ALA A 15 -1.20 12.66 6.44
CA ALA A 15 -1.88 11.79 5.49
C ALA A 15 -1.07 11.60 4.19
N LEU A 16 -0.42 12.66 3.70
CA LEU A 16 0.45 12.60 2.52
C LEU A 16 1.69 11.74 2.76
N VAL A 17 2.36 11.91 3.90
CA VAL A 17 3.50 11.06 4.29
C VAL A 17 3.07 9.60 4.41
N LEU A 18 1.90 9.32 4.98
CA LEU A 18 1.36 7.97 5.08
C LEU A 18 1.09 7.39 3.69
N ASN A 19 0.44 8.12 2.79
CA ASN A 19 0.21 7.67 1.42
C ASN A 19 1.52 7.35 0.71
N ARG A 20 2.53 8.21 0.84
CA ARG A 20 3.85 7.97 0.24
C ARG A 20 4.54 6.74 0.83
N TRP A 21 4.42 6.54 2.14
CA TRP A 21 4.91 5.33 2.79
C TRP A 21 4.21 4.07 2.27
N VAL A 22 2.87 4.09 2.13
CA VAL A 22 2.10 2.97 1.57
C VAL A 22 2.54 2.65 0.14
N LEU A 23 2.61 3.66 -0.73
CA LEU A 23 3.03 3.50 -2.13
C LEU A 23 4.46 2.96 -2.24
N SER A 24 5.34 3.39 -1.35
CA SER A 24 6.72 2.92 -1.33
C SER A 24 6.86 1.42 -1.01
N GLN A 25 5.91 0.81 -0.30
CA GLN A 25 5.89 -0.66 -0.08
C GLN A 25 5.79 -1.42 -1.41
N PHE A 26 5.15 -0.79 -2.40
CA PHE A 26 4.97 -1.29 -3.76
C PHE A 26 6.00 -0.72 -4.74
N GLY A 27 7.00 0.02 -4.28
CA GLY A 27 8.03 0.60 -5.14
C GLY A 27 7.49 1.62 -6.15
N VAL A 28 6.28 2.15 -5.91
CA VAL A 28 5.62 3.13 -6.78
C VAL A 28 5.52 4.49 -6.09
N MET A 29 5.34 5.53 -6.90
CA MET A 29 5.30 6.93 -6.44
C MET A 29 3.87 7.51 -6.41
N ASP A 30 2.95 6.92 -7.17
CA ASP A 30 1.56 7.35 -7.31
C ASP A 30 0.59 6.15 -7.40
N LEU A 31 -0.70 6.44 -7.24
CA LEU A 31 -1.76 5.42 -7.20
C LEU A 31 -2.04 4.80 -8.58
N GLU A 32 -1.78 5.53 -9.67
CA GLU A 32 -1.98 5.03 -11.03
C GLU A 32 -0.95 3.95 -11.34
N SER A 33 0.31 4.21 -11.02
CA SER A 33 1.40 3.23 -11.09
C SER A 33 1.14 2.02 -10.21
N LEU A 34 0.54 2.20 -9.03
CA LEU A 34 0.12 1.07 -8.19
C LEU A 34 -0.88 0.17 -8.92
N ALA A 35 -1.89 0.76 -9.56
CA ALA A 35 -2.89 -0.01 -10.30
C ALA A 35 -2.27 -0.78 -11.47
N ASP A 36 -1.39 -0.13 -12.22
CA ASP A 36 -0.75 -0.74 -13.38
C ASP A 36 0.28 -1.82 -13.01
N ALA A 37 1.11 -1.55 -11.99
CA ALA A 37 2.18 -2.46 -11.59
C ALA A 37 1.70 -3.65 -10.75
N GLU A 38 0.64 -3.48 -9.96
CA GLU A 38 0.26 -4.46 -8.93
C GLU A 38 -1.09 -5.12 -9.21
N PHE A 39 -2.13 -4.34 -9.56
CA PHE A 39 -3.50 -4.83 -9.62
C PHE A 39 -3.93 -5.34 -11.00
N LYS A 40 -3.30 -4.89 -12.10
CA LYS A 40 -3.65 -5.30 -13.47
C LYS A 40 -2.89 -6.53 -13.99
N ARG A 41 -2.10 -7.19 -13.14
CA ARG A 41 -1.26 -8.31 -13.56
C ARG A 41 -2.04 -9.62 -13.53
N SER A 42 -2.29 -10.19 -14.71
CA SER A 42 -3.01 -11.46 -14.88
C SER A 42 -2.42 -12.64 -14.13
N VAL A 43 -1.12 -12.61 -13.82
CA VAL A 43 -0.43 -13.66 -13.04
C VAL A 43 -0.89 -13.76 -11.59
N TYR A 44 -1.60 -12.76 -11.07
CA TYR A 44 -2.13 -12.75 -9.71
C TYR A 44 -3.65 -12.92 -9.65
N GLU A 45 -4.29 -13.13 -10.81
CA GLU A 45 -5.72 -13.41 -10.90
C GLU A 45 -6.01 -14.88 -10.59
N GLY A 46 -7.15 -15.13 -9.95
CA GLY A 46 -7.62 -16.49 -9.65
C GLY A 46 -7.27 -16.98 -8.25
N LEU A 47 -7.66 -18.24 -8.01
CA LEU A 47 -7.50 -18.95 -6.74
C LEU A 47 -6.58 -20.16 -6.93
N ASP A 48 -5.82 -20.47 -5.89
CA ASP A 48 -5.05 -21.70 -5.81
C ASP A 48 -5.91 -22.90 -5.37
N ALA A 49 -5.25 -24.05 -5.13
CA ALA A 49 -5.91 -25.29 -4.70
C ALA A 49 -6.62 -25.19 -3.33
N ASP A 50 -6.24 -24.22 -2.50
CA ASP A 50 -6.78 -23.99 -1.16
C ASP A 50 -7.82 -22.85 -1.13
N ASN A 51 -8.29 -22.39 -2.31
CA ASN A 51 -9.16 -21.22 -2.47
C ASN A 51 -8.55 -19.91 -1.94
N THR A 52 -7.23 -19.80 -1.93
CA THR A 52 -6.53 -18.56 -1.60
C THR A 52 -6.18 -17.81 -2.88
N THR A 53 -6.31 -16.49 -2.88
CA THR A 53 -5.99 -15.69 -4.07
C THR A 53 -4.49 -15.69 -4.33
N HIS A 54 -4.08 -15.81 -5.60
CA HIS A 54 -2.66 -15.67 -5.95
C HIS A 54 -2.09 -14.31 -5.53
N TYR A 55 -2.93 -13.27 -5.54
CA TYR A 55 -2.60 -11.95 -5.02
C TYR A 55 -2.27 -11.95 -3.51
N HIS A 56 -2.91 -12.81 -2.70
CA HIS A 56 -2.59 -12.91 -1.27
C HIS A 56 -1.15 -13.41 -1.04
N HIS A 57 -0.75 -14.47 -1.73
CA HIS A 57 0.61 -15.01 -1.65
C HIS A 57 1.65 -13.99 -2.11
N TYR A 58 1.32 -13.27 -3.18
CA TYR A 58 2.14 -12.19 -3.66
C TYR A 58 2.37 -11.10 -2.60
N LEU A 59 1.31 -10.62 -1.94
CA LEU A 59 1.41 -9.62 -0.86
C LEU A 59 2.29 -10.12 0.29
N LEU A 60 2.13 -11.38 0.71
CA LEU A 60 2.95 -11.98 1.77
C LEU A 60 4.44 -11.99 1.39
N SER A 61 4.78 -12.44 0.17
CA SER A 61 6.17 -12.44 -0.31
C SER A 61 6.78 -11.04 -0.34
N ARG A 62 5.96 -10.03 -0.68
CA ARG A 62 6.43 -8.65 -0.82
C ARG A 62 6.74 -7.99 0.51
N GLN A 63 6.01 -8.33 1.56
CA GLN A 63 6.28 -7.83 2.93
C GLN A 63 7.72 -8.13 3.37
N PHE A 64 8.29 -9.27 2.97
CA PHE A 64 9.66 -9.65 3.30
C PHE A 64 10.72 -9.10 2.34
N THR A 65 10.29 -8.55 1.20
CA THR A 65 11.18 -8.03 0.14
C THR A 65 11.41 -6.52 0.25
N PHE A 66 10.58 -5.81 1.01
CA PHE A 66 10.67 -4.36 1.13
C PHE A 66 11.86 -3.91 1.99
N PRO A 67 12.85 -3.17 1.45
CA PRO A 67 14.07 -2.80 2.16
C PRO A 67 13.91 -1.64 3.17
N GLY A 68 12.70 -1.06 3.30
CA GLY A 68 12.51 0.15 4.09
C GLY A 68 12.69 1.43 3.26
N VAL A 69 12.18 2.54 3.77
CA VAL A 69 12.28 3.88 3.14
C VAL A 69 12.70 4.89 4.22
N SER A 70 13.64 5.78 3.87
CA SER A 70 14.18 6.76 4.80
C SER A 70 13.23 7.94 5.02
N LYS A 71 13.42 8.68 6.12
CA LYS A 71 12.61 9.87 6.42
C LYS A 71 12.73 10.95 5.33
N THR A 72 13.90 11.12 4.72
CA THR A 72 14.09 12.10 3.65
C THR A 72 13.28 11.73 2.40
N GLN A 73 13.18 10.44 2.07
CA GLN A 73 12.39 9.95 0.95
C GLN A 73 10.88 10.10 1.14
N LEU A 74 10.40 10.15 2.40
CA LEU A 74 8.99 10.32 2.73
C LEU A 74 8.51 11.77 2.77
N VAL A 75 9.41 12.73 2.97
CA VAL A 75 9.09 14.16 3.18
C VAL A 75 9.43 15.01 1.96
N ALA A 76 10.24 14.49 1.03
CA ALA A 76 10.67 15.17 -0.20
C ALA A 76 9.52 15.41 -1.20
#